data_AF-A0A7X6Q9I9-F1
#
_entry.id   AF-A0A7X6Q9I9-F1
#
_cell.length_a   1.000
_cell.length_b   1.000
_cell.length_c   1.000
_cell.angle_alpha   90.00
_cell.angle_beta   90.00
_cell.angle_gamma   90.00
#
_symmetry.space_group_name_H-M   'P 1'
#
loop_
_entity.id
_entity.type
_entity.pdbx_description
1 polymer ?
#
loop_
_entity_poly.entity_id
_entity_poly.type
_entity_poly.pdbx_seq_one_letter_code
_entity_poly.pdbx_strand_id
1 'polypeptide(L)'
;MKRVIALLLVVVFSLQMVAAADYEPYRPDEFPQWSIKLRRAETLFFGAIPLTLGATGLAYSMARSFGADPIHPEPNKETLAILGIAGGVALIIALTDFIIGEVKK
;
A
#
# COMPACT_ATOMS: atom_id res chain seq x y z
N MET A 1 -3.66 -21.70 -22.78
CA MET A 1 -3.80 -22.11 -21.36
C MET A 1 -3.67 -20.94 -20.38
N LYS A 2 -2.53 -20.22 -20.31
CA LYS A 2 -2.34 -19.09 -19.36
C LYS A 2 -3.42 -18.00 -19.43
N ARG A 3 -3.86 -17.62 -20.63
CA ARG A 3 -4.92 -16.61 -20.86
C ARG A 3 -6.29 -17.05 -20.34
N VAL A 4 -6.59 -18.34 -20.46
CA VAL A 4 -7.86 -18.93 -19.98
C VAL A 4 -7.86 -18.96 -18.45
N ILE A 5 -6.74 -19.34 -17.82
CA ILE A 5 -6.57 -19.32 -16.36
C ILE A 5 -6.70 -17.89 -15.81
N ALA A 6 -6.08 -16.90 -16.46
CA ALA A 6 -6.20 -15.50 -16.06
C ALA A 6 -7.64 -15.00 -16.14
N LEU A 7 -8.37 -15.33 -17.22
CA LEU A 7 -9.79 -14.99 -17.36
C LEU A 7 -10.64 -15.67 -16.28
N LEU A 8 -10.35 -16.94 -15.97
CA LEU A 8 -11.05 -17.69 -14.93
C LEU A 8 -10.84 -17.05 -13.54
N LEU A 9 -9.62 -16.62 -13.23
CA LEU A 9 -9.32 -15.92 -11.99
C LEU A 9 -10.04 -14.57 -11.90
N VAL A 10 -10.04 -13.78 -12.97
CA VAL A 10 -10.76 -12.50 -13.01
C VAL A 10 -12.26 -12.72 -12.78
N VAL A 11 -12.86 -13.72 -13.42
CA VAL A 11 -14.29 -14.04 -13.26
C VAL A 11 -14.59 -14.49 -11.82
N VAL A 12 -13.76 -15.35 -11.23
CA VAL A 12 -13.93 -15.82 -9.85
C VAL A 12 -13.83 -14.66 -8.85
N PHE A 13 -12.85 -13.76 -9.02
CA PHE A 13 -12.72 -12.57 -8.16
C PHE A 13 -13.87 -11.58 -8.32
N SER A 14 -14.39 -11.42 -9.54
CA SER A 14 -15.51 -10.52 -9.83
C SER A 14 -16.83 -11.03 -9.24
N LEU A 15 -17.04 -12.35 -9.24
CA LEU A 15 -18.24 -12.99 -8.68
C LEU A 15 -18.35 -12.79 -7.15
N GLN A 16 -17.23 -12.66 -6.44
CA GLN A 16 -17.21 -12.37 -5.00
C GLN A 16 -17.75 -10.97 -4.67
N MET A 17 -17.63 -10.00 -5.60
CA MET A 17 -18.16 -8.64 -5.36
C MET A 17 -19.68 -8.54 -5.51
N VAL A 18 -20.30 -9.48 -6.23
CA VAL A 18 -21.75 -9.48 -6.48
C VAL A 18 -22.53 -10.14 -5.34
N ALA A 19 -21.90 -11.07 -4.60
CA ALA A 19 -22.49 -11.74 -3.44
C ALA A 19 -22.37 -10.91 -2.16
N ALA A 20 -22.65 -9.60 -2.23
CA ALA A 20 -22.64 -8.73 -1.06
C ALA A 20 -23.79 -9.17 -0.13
N ALA A 21 -23.43 -9.77 1.00
CA ALA A 21 -24.35 -10.01 2.11
C ALA A 21 -24.90 -8.66 2.62
N ASP A 22 -26.10 -8.67 3.19
CA ASP A 22 -26.69 -7.48 3.80
C ASP A 22 -25.72 -6.91 4.85
N TYR A 23 -25.39 -5.63 4.73
CA TYR A 23 -24.44 -4.96 5.61
C TYR A 23 -25.04 -4.78 7.01
N GLU A 24 -24.43 -5.40 8.01
CA GLU A 24 -24.68 -5.13 9.43
C GLU A 24 -23.51 -4.35 10.03
N PRO A 25 -23.75 -3.27 10.80
CA PRO A 25 -22.69 -2.57 11.51
C PRO A 25 -22.01 -3.47 12.54
N TYR A 26 -20.68 -3.43 12.59
CA TYR A 26 -19.90 -4.22 13.54
C TYR A 26 -20.25 -3.88 15.00
N ARG A 27 -20.33 -4.92 15.83
CA ARG A 27 -20.48 -4.72 17.27
C ARG A 27 -19.15 -4.27 17.90
N PRO A 28 -19.17 -3.48 19.00
CA PRO A 28 -17.95 -2.99 19.64
C PRO A 28 -16.99 -4.09 20.12
N ASP A 29 -17.54 -5.27 20.41
CA ASP A 29 -16.89 -6.45 20.98
C ASP A 29 -16.66 -7.58 19.95
N GLU A 30 -17.02 -7.37 18.68
CA GLU A 30 -16.93 -8.39 17.64
C GLU A 30 -15.48 -8.72 17.26
N PHE A 31 -14.60 -7.71 17.32
CA PHE A 31 -13.20 -7.86 16.95
C PHE A 31 -12.26 -7.48 18.09
N PRO A 32 -11.18 -8.26 18.30
CA PRO A 32 -10.12 -7.87 19.21
C PRO A 32 -9.51 -6.51 18.86
N GLN A 33 -9.15 -5.71 19.86
CA GLN A 33 -8.58 -4.38 19.63
C GLN A 33 -7.28 -4.39 18.80
N TRP A 34 -6.49 -5.46 18.88
CA TRP A 34 -5.27 -5.59 18.08
C TRP A 34 -5.57 -5.75 16.58
N SER A 35 -6.65 -6.44 16.21
CA SER A 35 -7.00 -6.66 14.81
C SER A 35 -7.54 -5.39 14.18
N ILE A 36 -8.27 -4.58 14.95
CA ILE A 36 -8.71 -3.24 14.54
C ILE A 36 -7.50 -2.32 14.29
N LYS A 37 -6.51 -2.33 15.19
CA LYS A 37 -5.26 -1.56 15.02
C LYS A 37 -4.47 -2.03 13.80
N LEU A 38 -4.32 -3.33 13.60
CA LEU A 38 -3.65 -3.90 12.43
C LEU A 38 -4.37 -3.52 11.13
N ARG A 39 -5.70 -3.63 11.10
CA ARG A 39 -6.52 -3.25 9.95
C ARG A 39 -6.33 -1.78 9.55
N ARG A 40 -6.26 -0.88 10.55
CA ARG A 40 -5.94 0.53 10.33
C ARG A 40 -4.55 0.70 9.71
N ALA A 41 -3.54 0.04 10.28
CA ALA A 41 -2.17 0.11 9.79
C ALA A 41 -2.04 -0.37 8.34
N GLU A 42 -2.67 -1.50 7.99
CA GLU A 42 -2.72 -2.01 6.62
C GLU A 42 -3.40 -1.03 5.66
N THR A 43 -4.57 -0.52 6.05
CA THR A 43 -5.33 0.42 5.23
C THR A 43 -4.52 1.68 4.94
N LEU A 44 -3.83 2.20 5.96
CA LEU A 44 -2.98 3.37 5.81
C LEU A 44 -1.72 3.07 4.99
N PHE A 45 -1.05 1.94 5.24
CA PHE A 45 0.14 1.54 4.51
C PHE A 45 -0.15 1.34 3.02
N PHE A 46 -1.09 0.47 2.67
CA PHE A 46 -1.44 0.19 1.27
C PHE A 46 -2.11 1.39 0.61
N GLY A 47 -2.90 2.16 1.35
CA GLY A 47 -3.50 3.40 0.86
C GLY A 47 -2.49 4.51 0.58
N ALA A 48 -1.36 4.55 1.30
CA ALA A 48 -0.30 5.53 1.09
C ALA A 48 0.61 5.21 -0.11
N ILE A 49 0.75 3.94 -0.50
CA ILE A 49 1.69 3.51 -1.56
C ILE A 49 1.55 4.32 -2.88
N PRO A 50 0.34 4.55 -3.44
CA PRO A 50 0.22 5.32 -4.68
C PRO A 50 0.72 6.76 -4.54
N LEU A 51 0.50 7.38 -3.38
CA LEU A 51 0.95 8.73 -3.09
C LEU A 51 2.46 8.79 -2.86
N THR A 52 3.01 7.85 -2.09
CA THR A 52 4.45 7.82 -1.81
C THR A 52 5.25 7.44 -3.05
N LEU A 53 4.73 6.58 -3.92
CA LEU A 53 5.34 6.29 -5.23
C LEU A 53 5.40 7.54 -6.11
N GLY A 54 4.28 8.27 -6.23
CA GLY A 54 4.23 9.52 -7.00
C GLY A 54 5.22 10.57 -6.45
N ALA A 55 5.20 10.79 -5.14
CA ALA A 55 6.11 11.74 -4.48
C ALA A 55 7.58 11.34 -4.64
N THR A 56 7.90 10.05 -4.46
CA THR A 56 9.28 9.53 -4.61
C THR A 56 9.75 9.66 -6.05
N GLY A 57 8.89 9.35 -7.03
CA GLY A 57 9.21 9.51 -8.44
C GLY A 57 9.52 10.96 -8.81
N LEU A 58 8.70 11.91 -8.36
CA LEU A 58 8.95 13.34 -8.59
C LEU A 58 10.24 13.80 -7.92
N ALA A 59 10.45 13.45 -6.64
CA ALA A 59 11.68 13.79 -5.92
C ALA A 59 12.92 13.21 -6.61
N TYR A 60 12.82 11.97 -7.10
CA TYR A 60 13.88 11.32 -7.86
C TYR A 60 14.18 12.04 -9.17
N SER A 61 13.15 12.34 -9.98
CA SER A 61 13.31 13.08 -11.23
C SER A 61 13.92 14.46 -11.02
N MET A 62 13.52 15.17 -9.95
CA MET A 62 14.13 16.44 -9.56
C MET A 62 15.61 16.26 -9.19
N ALA A 63 15.96 15.26 -8.39
CA ALA A 63 17.36 15.00 -8.04
C ALA A 63 18.21 14.74 -9.30
N ARG A 64 17.69 13.96 -10.25
CA ARG A 64 18.34 13.70 -11.54
C ARG A 64 18.50 14.96 -12.38
N SER A 65 17.52 15.88 -12.38
CA SER A 65 17.63 17.15 -13.11
C SER A 65 18.68 18.10 -12.52
N PHE A 66 18.98 17.99 -11.23
CA PHE A 66 20.08 18.71 -10.58
C PHE A 66 21.45 18.04 -10.73
N GLY A 67 21.54 16.93 -11.49
CA GLY A 67 22.79 16.24 -11.78
C GLY A 67 23.16 15.14 -10.77
N ALA A 68 22.23 14.68 -9.93
CA ALA A 68 22.47 13.51 -9.10
C ALA A 68 22.65 12.26 -9.97
N ASP A 69 23.56 11.36 -9.60
CA ASP A 69 23.80 10.09 -10.28
C ASP A 69 22.61 9.12 -10.13
N PRO A 70 22.43 8.16 -11.06
CA PRO A 70 21.38 7.17 -10.93
C PRO A 70 21.71 6.22 -9.77
N ILE A 71 20.69 5.82 -8.99
CA ILE A 71 20.88 4.89 -7.85
C ILE A 71 21.44 3.55 -8.33
N HIS A 72 20.94 3.07 -9.47
CA HIS A 72 21.43 1.88 -10.15
C HIS A 72 21.53 2.12 -11.66
N PRO A 73 22.54 1.55 -12.34
CA PRO A 73 22.70 1.69 -13.79
C PRO A 73 21.67 0.89 -14.60
N GLU A 74 21.05 -0.13 -13.99
CA GLU A 74 20.02 -0.94 -14.65
C GLU A 74 18.60 -0.40 -14.35
N PRO A 75 17.77 -0.15 -15.39
CA PRO A 75 16.43 0.43 -15.20
C PRO A 75 15.51 -0.37 -14.27
N ASN A 76 15.62 -1.71 -14.31
CA ASN A 76 14.79 -2.59 -13.48
C ASN A 76 15.14 -2.46 -11.99
N LYS A 77 16.44 -2.41 -11.67
CA LYS A 77 16.93 -2.25 -10.30
C LYS A 77 16.64 -0.85 -9.76
N GLU A 78 16.72 0.15 -10.63
CA GLU A 78 16.37 1.53 -10.32
C GLU A 78 14.88 1.67 -9.98
N THR A 79 14.00 1.07 -10.78
CA THR A 79 12.55 1.04 -10.51
C THR A 79 12.23 0.34 -9.18
N LEU A 80 12.89 -0.79 -8.91
CA LEU A 80 12.75 -1.50 -7.63
C LEU A 80 13.24 -0.67 -6.44
N ALA A 81 14.31 0.11 -6.60
CA ALA A 81 14.79 1.01 -5.56
C ALA A 81 13.78 2.13 -5.27
N ILE A 82 13.22 2.76 -6.31
CA ILE A 82 12.17 3.78 -6.16
C ILE A 82 10.94 3.20 -5.44
N LEU A 83 10.53 1.99 -5.83
CA LEU A 83 9.41 1.30 -5.20
C LEU A 83 9.70 0.94 -3.73
N GLY A 84 10.93 0.51 -3.44
CA GLY A 84 11.40 0.25 -2.08
C GLY A 84 11.42 1.50 -1.21
N ILE A 85 11.90 2.62 -1.72
CA ILE A 85 11.89 3.91 -1.03
C ILE A 85 10.45 4.35 -0.74
N ALA A 86 9.57 4.29 -1.75
CA ALA A 86 8.17 4.64 -1.59
C ALA A 86 7.46 3.76 -0.56
N GLY A 87 7.73 2.45 -0.58
CA GLY A 87 7.23 1.50 0.42
C GLY A 87 7.76 1.80 1.83
N GLY A 88 9.04 2.15 1.95
CA GLY A 88 9.63 2.58 3.22
C GLY A 88 8.97 3.85 3.77
N VAL A 89 8.73 4.85 2.93
CA VAL A 89 8.00 6.08 3.31
C VAL A 89 6.57 5.76 3.74
N ALA A 90 5.87 4.88 3.02
CA ALA A 90 4.52 4.45 3.39
C ALA A 90 4.50 3.72 4.76
N LEU A 91 5.52 2.91 5.03
CA LEU A 91 5.68 2.24 6.32
C LEU A 91 5.91 3.24 7.45
N ILE A 92 6.75 4.26 7.24
CA ILE A 92 6.98 5.34 8.22
C ILE A 92 5.68 6.08 8.54
N ILE A 93 4.86 6.38 7.52
CA ILE A 93 3.54 7.01 7.72
C ILE A 93 2.65 6.13 8.60
N ALA A 94 2.54 4.84 8.28
CA ALA A 94 1.72 3.90 9.05
C ALA A 94 2.19 3.75 10.51
N LEU A 95 3.51 3.67 10.73
CA LEU A 95 4.08 3.60 12.07
C LEU A 95 3.88 4.90 12.86
N THR A 96 3.98 6.05 12.19
CA THR A 96 3.77 7.35 12.83
C THR A 96 2.33 7.49 13.33
N ASP A 97 1.34 7.10 12.51
CA ASP A 97 -0.07 7.08 12.93
C ASP A 97 -0.29 6.13 14.11
N PHE A 98 0.29 4.93 14.06
CA PHE A 98 0.22 3.97 15.15
C PHE A 98 0.77 4.54 16.46
N ILE A 99 1.97 5.14 16.44
CA ILE A 99 2.60 5.73 17.62
C ILE A 99 1.76 6.88 18.17
N ILE A 100 1.27 7.79 17.32
CA ILE A 100 0.42 8.90 17.73
C ILE A 100 -0.88 8.38 18.36
N GLY A 101 -1.45 7.31 17.79
CA GLY A 101 -2.66 6.66 18.30
C GLY A 101 -2.48 6.02 19.68
N GLU A 102 -1.29 5.53 20.02
CA GLU A 102 -1.00 5.02 21.36
C GLU A 102 -0.66 6.14 22.36
N VAL A 103 0.00 7.22 21.92
CA VAL A 103 0.38 8.34 22.81
C VAL A 103 -0.82 9.21 23.22
N LYS A 104 -1.84 9.32 22.36
CA LYS A 104 -3.05 10.11 22.64
C LYS A 104 -4.15 9.35 23.40
N LYS A 105 -3.94 8.06 23.70
CA LYS A 105 -4.85 7.25 24.52
C LYS A 105 -4.46 7.33 25.99
#